data_AF-F7JS12-F1
#
_entry.id   AF-F7JS12-F1
#
_cell.length_a   1.000
_cell.length_b   1.000
_cell.length_c   1.000
_cell.angle_alpha   90.00
_cell.angle_beta   90.00
_cell.angle_gamma   90.00
#
_symmetry.space_group_name_H-M   'P 1'
#
loop_
_entity.id
_entity.type
_entity.pdbx_description
1 polymer ?
#
loop_
_entity_poly.entity_id
_entity_poly.type
_entity_poly.pdbx_seq_one_letter_code
_entity_poly.pdbx_strand_id
1 'polypeptide(L)'
;MMIFYLYRNKPWLGIIIYTLSYLPALNGHMEDPLALKLGGHAIGFEIFALLALPFIYIHTKSNLKISKWFFYLYYPAHLFAIFLIQLFI
;
A
#
# COMPACT_ATOMS: atom_id res chain seq x y z
N MET A 1 9.50 0.71 4.40
CA MET A 1 10.17 -0.58 4.74
C MET A 1 11.28 -0.44 5.78
N MET A 2 12.16 0.56 5.67
CA MET A 2 13.25 0.76 6.65
C MET A 2 12.75 0.96 8.10
N ILE A 3 11.65 1.71 8.30
CA ILE A 3 11.01 1.91 9.61
C ILE A 3 10.67 0.55 10.27
N PHE A 4 10.03 -0.37 9.54
CA PHE A 4 9.66 -1.68 10.08
C PHE A 4 10.87 -2.55 10.44
N TYR A 5 11.99 -2.41 9.73
CA TYR A 5 13.22 -3.13 10.05
C TYR A 5 13.86 -2.61 11.34
N LEU A 6 14.00 -1.28 11.48
CA LEU A 6 14.62 -0.66 12.65
C LEU A 6 13.80 -0.87 13.93
N TYR A 7 12.48 -0.83 13.83
CA TYR A 7 11.58 -1.00 14.98
C TYR A 7 11.06 -2.44 15.15
N ARG A 8 11.75 -3.45 14.58
CA ARG A 8 11.33 -4.87 14.65
C ARG A 8 11.13 -5.37 16.08
N ASN A 9 12.00 -4.98 17.02
CA ASN A 9 11.93 -5.42 18.43
C ASN A 9 10.83 -4.71 19.23
N LYS A 10 10.33 -3.56 18.76
CA LYS A 10 9.27 -2.77 19.40
C LYS A 10 8.23 -2.37 18.34
N PRO A 11 7.37 -3.30 17.91
CA PRO A 11 6.49 -3.13 16.74
C PRO A 11 5.55 -1.92 16.86
N TRP A 12 5.09 -1.60 18.07
CA TRP A 12 4.24 -0.43 18.34
C TRP A 12 4.89 0.89 17.92
N LEU A 13 6.20 1.07 18.14
CA LEU A 13 6.93 2.27 17.72
C LEU A 13 6.97 2.37 16.20
N GLY A 14 7.13 1.23 15.51
CA GLY A 14 7.08 1.18 14.05
C GLY A 14 5.74 1.62 13.49
N ILE A 15 4.62 1.21 14.12
CA ILE A 15 3.27 1.65 13.74
C ILE A 15 3.15 3.17 13.88
N ILE A 16 3.51 3.71 15.06
CA ILE A 16 3.38 5.14 15.33
C ILE A 16 4.21 5.97 14.35
N ILE A 17 5.48 5.64 14.19
CA ILE A 17 6.40 6.41 13.34
C ILE A 17 5.97 6.31 11.88
N TYR A 18 5.55 5.13 11.42
CA TYR A 18 5.01 4.98 10.07
C TYR A 18 3.77 5.84 9.87
N THR A 19 2.80 5.80 10.80
CA THR A 19 1.58 6.62 10.72
C THR A 19 1.90 8.11 10.68
N LEU A 20 2.79 8.58 11.55
CA LEU A 20 3.20 9.98 11.59
C LEU A 20 3.91 10.41 10.30
N SER A 21 4.68 9.52 9.68
CA SER A 21 5.40 9.82 8.42
C SER A 21 4.45 10.08 7.25
N TYR A 22 3.26 9.46 7.25
CA TYR A 22 2.26 9.62 6.19
C TYR A 22 1.14 10.60 6.56
N LEU A 23 1.06 11.06 7.81
CA LEU A 23 0.06 12.04 8.25
C LEU A 23 0.08 13.36 7.45
N PRO A 24 1.24 13.88 6.99
CA PRO A 24 1.27 15.07 6.12
C PRO A 24 0.51 14.89 4.80
N ALA A 25 0.32 13.66 4.32
CA ALA A 25 -0.45 13.39 3.09
C ALA A 25 -1.94 13.74 3.23
N LEU A 26 -2.45 14.00 4.45
CA LEU A 26 -3.77 14.60 4.59
C LEU A 26 -3.85 16.01 4.00
N ASN A 27 -2.75 16.75 3.86
CA ASN A 27 -2.74 18.11 3.33
C ASN A 27 -2.12 18.12 1.92
N GLY A 28 -2.77 17.44 0.98
CA GLY A 28 -2.31 17.34 -0.40
C GLY A 28 -2.57 18.61 -1.22
N HIS A 29 -2.08 18.61 -2.46
CA HIS A 29 -2.24 19.74 -3.38
C HIS A 29 -3.40 19.51 -4.35
N MET A 30 -4.16 20.56 -4.66
CA MET A 30 -5.26 20.50 -5.62
C MET A 30 -4.82 20.27 -7.07
N GLU A 31 -3.60 20.65 -7.38
CA GLU A 31 -2.99 20.52 -8.69
C GLU A 31 -2.56 19.08 -8.98
N ASP A 32 -2.38 18.26 -7.94
CA ASP A 32 -1.96 16.88 -8.08
C ASP A 32 -3.07 16.04 -8.74
N PRO A 33 -2.80 15.37 -9.87
CA PRO A 33 -3.76 14.47 -10.51
C PRO A 33 -4.03 13.19 -9.72
N LEU A 34 -3.13 12.76 -8.84
CA LEU A 34 -3.26 11.53 -8.07
C LEU A 34 -3.92 11.74 -6.70
N ALA A 35 -4.02 12.99 -6.25
CA ALA A 35 -4.66 13.32 -4.98
C ALA A 35 -6.16 13.00 -5.02
N LEU A 36 -6.66 12.39 -3.94
CA LEU A 36 -8.09 12.24 -3.72
C LEU A 36 -8.67 13.61 -3.36
N LYS A 37 -9.53 14.14 -4.24
CA LYS A 37 -10.19 15.43 -4.07
C LYS A 37 -11.59 15.21 -3.49
N LEU A 38 -11.82 15.66 -2.26
CA LEU A 38 -13.11 15.53 -1.59
C LEU A 38 -13.53 16.88 -0.99
N GLY A 39 -14.67 17.42 -1.44
CA GLY A 39 -15.28 18.60 -0.83
C GLY A 39 -14.40 19.86 -0.79
N GLY A 40 -13.52 20.05 -1.78
CA GLY A 40 -12.56 21.17 -1.78
C GLY A 40 -11.33 20.96 -0.91
N HIS A 41 -11.08 19.72 -0.46
CA HIS A 41 -9.85 19.30 0.20
C HIS A 41 -9.12 18.24 -0.63
N ALA A 42 -7.80 18.34 -0.74
CA ALA A 42 -6.97 17.38 -1.48
C ALA A 42 -6.20 16.52 -0.49
N ILE A 43 -6.28 15.20 -0.69
CA ILE A 43 -5.60 14.20 0.12
C ILE A 43 -4.60 13.50 -0.78
N GLY A 44 -3.31 13.58 -0.44
CA GLY A 44 -2.25 12.90 -1.18
C GLY A 44 -2.48 11.39 -1.21
N PHE A 45 -2.18 10.77 -2.35
CA PHE A 45 -2.35 9.33 -2.56
C PHE A 45 -1.55 8.48 -1.56
N GLU A 46 -0.48 9.04 -1.01
CA GLU A 46 0.41 8.39 -0.06
C GLU A 46 -0.32 7.98 1.24
N ILE A 47 -1.42 8.65 1.60
CA ILE A 47 -2.17 8.30 2.82
C ILE A 47 -2.68 6.85 2.80
N PHE A 48 -2.95 6.31 1.60
CA PHE A 48 -3.43 4.94 1.43
C PHE A 48 -2.36 3.91 1.81
N ALA A 49 -1.10 4.30 1.94
CA ALA A 49 -0.05 3.43 2.47
C ALA A 49 -0.32 2.98 3.93
N LEU A 50 -1.17 3.71 4.67
CA LEU A 50 -1.60 3.33 6.02
C LEU A 50 -2.51 2.09 6.03
N LEU A 51 -3.25 1.81 4.94
CA LEU A 51 -4.09 0.61 4.84
C LEU A 51 -3.27 -0.69 4.88
N ALA A 52 -1.95 -0.62 4.64
CA ALA A 52 -1.06 -1.77 4.75
C ALA A 52 -0.73 -2.14 6.21
N LEU A 53 -0.87 -1.22 7.18
CA LEU A 53 -0.49 -1.45 8.58
C LEU A 53 -1.18 -2.68 9.22
N PRO A 54 -2.51 -2.87 9.08
CA PRO A 54 -3.18 -4.08 9.57
C PRO A 54 -2.57 -5.34 8.99
N PHE A 55 -2.28 -5.39 7.69
CA PHE A 55 -1.70 -6.57 7.04
C PHE A 55 -0.27 -6.87 7.49
N ILE A 56 0.49 -5.84 7.87
CA ILE A 56 1.88 -6.00 8.35
C ILE A 56 1.91 -6.52 9.78
N TYR A 57 1.04 -6.03 10.67
CA TYR A 57 1.13 -6.29 12.11
C TYR A 57 0.12 -7.31 12.63
N ILE A 58 -1.01 -7.50 11.95
CA ILE A 58 -1.96 -8.54 12.33
C ILE A 58 -1.42 -9.86 11.79
N HIS A 59 -0.95 -10.71 12.70
CA HIS A 59 -0.61 -12.08 12.35
C HIS A 59 -1.84 -12.82 11.84
N THR A 60 -1.90 -13.00 10.52
CA THR A 60 -2.86 -13.91 9.90
C THR A 60 -2.44 -15.32 10.31
N LYS A 61 -3.05 -15.88 11.37
CA LYS A 61 -2.88 -17.29 11.79
C LYS A 61 -3.45 -18.29 10.78
N SER A 62 -3.55 -17.89 9.52
CA SER A 62 -3.94 -18.73 8.42
C SER A 62 -2.76 -19.64 8.08
N ASN A 63 -2.94 -20.95 8.17
CA ASN A 63 -2.07 -21.95 7.54
C ASN A 63 -2.22 -21.94 6.00
N LEU A 64 -2.36 -20.74 5.40
CA LEU A 64 -2.49 -20.56 3.96
C LEU A 64 -1.13 -20.81 3.31
N LYS A 65 -0.94 -22.04 2.84
CA LYS A 65 0.20 -22.42 2.01
C LYS A 65 -0.07 -21.97 0.58
N ILE A 66 0.35 -20.76 0.24
CA ILE A 66 0.32 -20.29 -1.16
C ILE A 66 1.42 -21.05 -1.93
N SER A 67 1.03 -21.71 -3.02
CA SER A 67 1.96 -22.40 -3.90
C SER A 67 2.90 -21.42 -4.60
N LYS A 68 4.19 -21.75 -4.72
CA LYS A 68 5.17 -20.91 -5.43
C LYS A 68 4.75 -20.62 -6.88
N TRP A 69 4.03 -21.55 -7.51
CA TRP A 69 3.50 -21.42 -8.87
C TRP A 69 2.52 -20.26 -9.03
N PHE A 70 1.76 -19.94 -7.97
CA PHE A 70 0.84 -18.80 -8.01
C PHE A 70 1.61 -17.50 -8.29
N PHE A 71 2.74 -17.29 -7.61
CA PHE A 71 3.58 -16.12 -7.81
C PHE A 71 4.31 -16.13 -9.16
N TYR A 72 4.77 -17.30 -9.63
CA TYR A 72 5.37 -17.42 -10.95
C TYR A 72 4.40 -17.10 -12.09
N LEU A 73 3.13 -17.48 -11.93
CA LEU A 73 2.08 -17.19 -12.92
C LEU A 73 1.56 -15.75 -12.81
N TYR A 74 1.62 -15.14 -11.61
CA TYR A 74 1.13 -13.79 -11.39
C TYR A 74 1.79 -12.76 -12.31
N TYR A 75 3.12 -12.82 -12.47
CA TYR A 75 3.85 -11.85 -13.30
C TYR A 75 3.43 -11.87 -14.79
N PRO A 76 3.44 -13.01 -15.50
CA PRO A 76 2.97 -13.04 -16.88
C PRO A 76 1.47 -12.72 -16.99
N ALA A 77 0.64 -13.16 -16.03
CA ALA A 77 -0.78 -12.85 -16.04
C ALA A 77 -1.08 -11.35 -15.87
N HIS A 78 -0.34 -10.66 -15.00
CA HIS A 78 -0.45 -9.22 -14.81
C HIS A 78 -0.10 -8.44 -16.08
N LEU A 79 1.01 -8.80 -16.74
CA LEU A 79 1.40 -8.17 -18.00
C LEU A 79 0.36 -8.41 -19.10
N PHE A 80 -0.19 -9.63 -19.15
CA PHE A 80 -1.26 -9.96 -20.09
C PHE A 80 -2.54 -9.17 -19.81
N ALA A 81 -2.89 -8.95 -18.53
CA ALA A 81 -4.05 -8.13 -18.17
C ALA A 81 -3.87 -6.66 -18.60
N ILE A 82 -2.69 -6.07 -18.40
CA ILE A 82 -2.38 -4.72 -18.91
C ILE A 82 -2.52 -4.67 -20.43
N PHE A 83 -1.98 -5.66 -21.14
CA PHE A 83 -2.09 -5.76 -22.59
C PHE A 83 -3.56 -5.81 -23.05
N LEU A 84 -4.39 -6.62 -22.39
CA LEU A 84 -5.83 -6.69 -22.71
C LEU A 84 -6.53 -5.35 -22.44
N ILE A 85 -6.24 -4.69 -21.32
CA ILE A 85 -6.83 -3.39 -20.99
C ILE A 85 -6.46 -2.35 -22.06
N GLN A 86 -5.21 -2.34 -22.54
CA GLN A 86 -4.75 -1.47 -23.63
C GLN A 86 -5.37 -1.79 -24.99
N LEU A 87 -5.91 -2.99 -25.19
CA LEU A 87 -6.59 -3.35 -26.45
C LEU A 87 -8.02 -2.81 -26.51
N PHE A 88 -8.66 -2.60 -25.35
CA PHE A 88 -10.05 -2.17 -25.23
C PHE A 88 -10.24 -0.69 -24.87
N ILE A 89 -9.18 0.01 -24.46
CA ILE A 89 -9.11 1.47 -24.23
C ILE A 89 -8.37 2.13 -25.38
#